data_AF-A0A4R1WDD7-F1
#
_entry.id   AF-A0A4R1WDD7-F1
#
_cell.length_a   1.000
_cell.length_b   1.000
_cell.length_c   1.000
_cell.angle_alpha   90.00
_cell.angle_beta   90.00
_cell.angle_gamma   90.00
#
_symmetry.space_group_name_H-M   'P 1'
#
loop_
_entity.id
_entity.type
_entity.pdbx_description
1 polymer ?
#
loop_
_entity_poly.entity_id
_entity_poly.type
_entity_poly.pdbx_seq_one_letter_code
_entity_poly.pdbx_strand_id
1 'polypeptide(L)'
;MRTFRDAKTMAKTLRAELLGRKETEISHSEALEIVSRQFGHDNWNVMAAKTEQLSGIDGDGGSGAGVITIPVLRIFDVEQAKTFYVDFLGCRLDFGGPSDGQDGPFYGQVTRSGSTFHLTETGYVASPGATIGIWTAGLDRLHDELNEKRTRMDVWGPGVWVPWPEDAPWARVMTISDPFGNSFRFMEPHDLKTQPTPRW
;
A
#
# COMPACT_ATOMS: atom_id res chain seq x y z
N MET A 1 -19.08 2.29 5.78
CA MET A 1 -18.54 3.17 6.85
C MET A 1 -17.81 4.31 6.16
N ARG A 2 -18.21 5.57 6.36
CA ARG A 2 -17.50 6.72 5.74
C ARG A 2 -16.16 6.94 6.44
N THR A 3 -15.13 7.30 5.69
CA THR A 3 -13.76 7.51 6.21
C THR A 3 -13.36 8.98 6.10
N PHE A 4 -12.19 9.36 6.62
CA PHE A 4 -11.65 10.72 6.46
C PHE A 4 -11.50 11.14 4.98
N ARG A 5 -11.38 10.17 4.06
CA ARG A 5 -11.38 10.39 2.60
C ARG A 5 -12.69 11.01 2.09
N ASP A 6 -13.81 10.81 2.80
CA ASP A 6 -15.13 11.34 2.45
C ASP A 6 -15.43 12.71 3.10
N ALA A 7 -14.47 13.32 3.80
CA ALA A 7 -14.72 14.46 4.68
C ALA A 7 -15.38 15.67 4.00
N LYS A 8 -15.00 15.99 2.74
CA LYS A 8 -15.64 17.08 1.98
C LYS A 8 -17.11 16.78 1.67
N THR A 9 -17.42 15.54 1.32
CA THR A 9 -18.78 15.05 1.09
C THR A 9 -19.59 15.10 2.39
N MET A 10 -18.99 14.69 3.51
CA MET A 10 -19.61 14.79 4.84
C MET A 10 -19.90 16.24 5.24
N ALA A 11 -18.97 17.17 5.02
CA ALA A 11 -19.17 18.59 5.31
C ALA A 11 -20.29 19.20 4.45
N LYS A 12 -20.39 18.80 3.18
CA LYS A 12 -21.49 19.21 2.29
C LYS A 12 -22.84 18.68 2.77
N THR A 13 -22.92 17.41 3.17
CA THR A 13 -24.13 16.82 3.76
C THR A 13 -24.52 17.53 5.06
N LEU A 14 -23.56 17.73 5.98
CA LEU A 14 -23.80 18.39 7.27
C LEU A 14 -24.38 19.79 7.09
N ARG A 15 -23.78 20.59 6.20
CA ARG A 15 -24.27 21.95 5.90
C ARG A 15 -25.69 21.94 5.34
N ALA A 16 -25.98 21.03 4.41
CA ALA A 16 -27.32 20.92 3.81
C ALA A 16 -28.38 20.52 4.85
N GLU A 17 -28.05 19.61 5.75
CA GLU A 17 -28.97 19.14 6.80
C GLU A 17 -29.22 20.19 7.89
N LEU A 18 -28.19 20.93 8.30
CA LEU A 18 -28.34 22.02 9.29
C LEU A 18 -29.19 23.17 8.74
N LEU A 19 -29.00 23.52 7.46
CA LEU A 19 -29.84 24.52 6.81
C LEU A 19 -31.28 24.00 6.65
N GLY A 20 -31.46 22.77 6.15
CA GLY A 20 -32.78 22.24 5.82
C GLY A 20 -33.65 21.83 7.02
N ARG A 21 -33.06 21.42 8.14
CA ARG A 21 -33.81 20.93 9.32
C ARG A 21 -33.79 21.87 10.52
N LYS A 22 -32.77 22.71 10.62
CA LYS A 22 -32.53 23.57 11.78
C LYS A 22 -32.46 25.05 11.42
N GLU A 23 -32.66 25.41 10.14
CA GLU A 23 -32.55 26.78 9.61
C GLU A 23 -31.24 27.46 10.06
N THR A 24 -30.21 26.67 10.33
CA THR A 24 -28.93 27.15 10.84
C THR A 24 -27.95 27.18 9.69
N GLU A 25 -27.56 28.38 9.30
CA GLU A 25 -26.58 28.57 8.24
C GLU A 25 -25.17 28.51 8.82
N ILE A 26 -24.38 27.55 8.34
CA ILE A 26 -22.95 27.47 8.61
C ILE A 26 -22.18 27.58 7.30
N SER A 27 -20.98 28.17 7.38
CA SER A 27 -20.05 28.21 6.26
C SER A 27 -19.54 26.81 5.93
N HIS A 28 -19.03 26.63 4.71
CA HIS A 28 -18.41 25.38 4.33
C HIS A 28 -17.15 25.08 5.18
N SER A 29 -16.40 26.12 5.56
CA SER A 29 -15.22 25.98 6.43
C SER A 29 -15.58 25.47 7.82
N GLU A 30 -16.64 25.99 8.44
CA GLU A 30 -17.12 25.51 9.75
C GLU A 30 -17.58 24.05 9.68
N ALA A 31 -18.24 23.65 8.60
CA ALA A 31 -18.62 22.26 8.39
C ALA A 31 -17.40 21.32 8.29
N LEU A 32 -16.32 21.77 7.63
CA LEU A 32 -15.06 21.02 7.54
C LEU A 32 -14.37 20.90 8.90
N GLU A 33 -14.37 21.96 9.71
CA GLU A 33 -13.85 21.94 11.08
C GLU A 33 -14.58 20.93 11.96
N ILE A 34 -15.93 20.91 11.90
CA ILE A 34 -16.74 19.97 12.67
C ILE A 34 -16.45 18.52 12.26
N VAL A 35 -16.39 18.24 10.96
CA VAL A 35 -16.08 16.90 10.45
C VAL A 35 -14.68 16.47 10.87
N SER A 36 -13.70 17.37 10.84
CA SER A 36 -12.32 17.06 11.24
C SER A 36 -12.22 16.63 12.70
N ARG A 37 -12.95 17.31 13.59
CA ARG A 37 -13.01 16.96 15.01
C ARG A 37 -13.70 15.62 15.26
N GLN A 38 -14.69 15.23 14.44
CA GLN A 38 -15.32 13.91 14.54
C GLN A 38 -14.34 12.77 14.26
N PHE A 39 -13.30 13.03 13.46
CA PHE A 39 -12.20 12.10 13.20
C PHE A 39 -11.01 12.25 14.17
N GLY A 40 -11.12 13.10 15.20
CA GLY A 40 -10.07 13.30 16.20
C GLY A 40 -8.91 14.20 15.73
N HIS A 41 -9.15 15.08 14.76
CA HIS A 41 -8.18 16.08 14.30
C HIS A 41 -8.53 17.48 14.81
N ASP A 42 -7.50 18.26 15.15
CA ASP A 42 -7.66 19.58 15.79
C ASP A 42 -8.35 20.62 14.88
N ASN A 43 -8.04 20.57 13.59
CA ASN A 43 -8.61 21.44 12.57
C ASN A 43 -8.58 20.81 11.17
N TRP A 44 -9.25 21.47 10.22
CA TRP A 44 -9.33 21.00 8.84
C TRP A 44 -7.95 20.88 8.18
N ASN A 45 -7.03 21.83 8.40
CA ASN A 45 -5.72 21.81 7.75
C ASN A 45 -4.89 20.59 8.16
N VAL A 46 -4.95 20.18 9.44
CA VAL A 46 -4.27 18.97 9.94
C VAL A 46 -4.84 17.71 9.29
N MET A 47 -6.17 17.62 9.18
CA MET A 47 -6.81 16.47 8.54
C MET A 47 -6.57 16.46 7.02
N ALA A 48 -6.61 17.63 6.37
CA ALA A 48 -6.37 17.77 4.94
C ALA A 48 -4.93 17.38 4.58
N ALA A 49 -3.93 17.83 5.35
CA ALA A 49 -2.54 17.43 5.17
C ALA A 49 -2.33 15.92 5.33
N LYS A 50 -2.97 15.28 6.33
CA LYS A 50 -2.94 13.82 6.49
C LYS A 50 -3.65 13.09 5.35
N THR A 51 -4.76 13.64 4.85
CA THR A 51 -5.50 13.08 3.72
C THR A 51 -4.68 13.17 2.44
N GLU A 52 -4.02 14.30 2.19
CA GLU A 52 -3.11 14.52 1.05
C GLU A 52 -1.89 13.61 1.14
N GLN A 53 -1.29 13.46 2.32
CA GLN A 53 -0.18 12.55 2.56
C GLN A 53 -0.58 11.08 2.30
N LEU A 54 -1.82 10.71 2.63
CA LEU A 54 -2.36 9.36 2.39
C LEU A 54 -2.85 9.17 0.95
N SER A 55 -3.20 10.24 0.23
CA SER A 55 -3.53 10.18 -1.21
C SER A 55 -2.30 10.30 -2.10
N GLY A 56 -1.20 10.87 -1.61
CA GLY A 56 0.07 10.97 -2.33
C GLY A 56 0.87 9.66 -2.38
N ILE A 57 0.37 8.61 -1.74
CA ILE A 57 0.88 7.22 -1.84
C ILE A 57 0.11 6.46 -2.95
N ASP A 58 -1.11 6.89 -3.26
CA ASP A 58 -1.89 6.39 -4.38
C ASP A 58 -1.42 7.16 -5.63
N GLY A 59 -0.53 6.55 -6.43
CA GLY A 59 0.00 7.15 -7.66
C GLY A 59 -1.11 7.78 -8.53
N ASP A 60 -0.84 9.00 -9.02
CA ASP A 60 -1.65 9.80 -9.92
C ASP A 60 -3.17 9.81 -9.64
N GLY A 61 -3.56 10.66 -8.67
CA GLY A 61 -4.73 11.55 -8.74
C GLY A 61 -5.99 11.03 -9.44
N GLY A 62 -6.83 10.31 -8.70
CA GLY A 62 -8.20 10.01 -9.13
C GLY A 62 -9.13 9.76 -7.94
N SER A 63 -9.86 10.78 -7.50
CA SER A 63 -10.99 10.61 -6.58
C SER A 63 -12.14 9.92 -7.30
N GLY A 64 -12.20 8.59 -7.15
CA GLY A 64 -13.19 7.68 -7.75
C GLY A 64 -12.43 6.43 -8.20
N ALA A 65 -12.83 5.24 -7.71
CA ALA A 65 -12.15 3.94 -7.86
C ALA A 65 -10.96 4.00 -8.83
N GLY A 66 -9.80 4.43 -8.31
CA GLY A 66 -8.63 4.73 -9.13
C GLY A 66 -8.26 3.52 -9.98
N VAL A 67 -7.60 3.75 -11.11
CA VAL A 67 -7.01 2.65 -11.87
C VAL A 67 -5.89 2.07 -11.00
N ILE A 68 -6.16 0.92 -10.36
CA ILE A 68 -5.19 0.19 -9.56
C ILE A 68 -4.60 -0.90 -10.45
N THR A 69 -3.29 -0.87 -10.67
CA THR A 69 -2.56 -1.97 -11.31
C THR A 69 -2.14 -2.98 -10.25
N ILE A 70 -2.58 -4.24 -10.40
CA ILE A 70 -2.22 -5.32 -9.48
C ILE A 70 -1.34 -6.32 -10.23
N PRO A 71 -0.04 -6.45 -9.88
CA PRO A 71 0.79 -7.49 -10.45
C PRO A 71 0.35 -8.87 -9.94
N VAL A 72 0.34 -9.84 -10.85
CA VAL A 72 0.14 -11.26 -10.53
C VAL A 72 1.51 -11.94 -10.56
N LEU A 73 1.91 -12.54 -9.45
CA LEU A 73 3.22 -13.13 -9.24
C LEU A 73 3.13 -14.64 -9.20
N ARG A 74 4.07 -15.28 -9.89
CA ARG A 74 4.20 -16.73 -9.91
C ARG A 74 4.86 -17.19 -8.60
N ILE A 75 4.19 -18.10 -7.88
CA ILE A 75 4.72 -18.80 -6.70
C ILE A 75 4.70 -20.30 -6.95
N PHE A 76 5.66 -21.07 -6.45
CA PHE A 76 5.72 -22.53 -6.69
C PHE A 76 5.40 -23.38 -5.46
N ASP A 77 5.28 -22.74 -4.30
CA ASP A 77 5.01 -23.38 -3.02
C ASP A 77 4.25 -22.38 -2.13
N VAL A 78 3.03 -22.75 -1.74
CA VAL A 78 2.13 -21.87 -0.97
C VAL A 78 2.66 -21.56 0.43
N GLU A 79 3.27 -22.54 1.09
CA GLU A 79 3.75 -22.35 2.46
C GLU A 79 5.00 -21.47 2.47
N GLN A 80 5.91 -21.68 1.53
CA GLN A 80 7.05 -20.78 1.35
C GLN A 80 6.62 -19.37 0.94
N ALA A 81 5.55 -19.25 0.13
CA ALA A 81 4.98 -17.96 -0.20
C ALA A 81 4.42 -17.26 1.04
N LYS A 82 3.69 -17.95 1.92
CA LYS A 82 3.19 -17.36 3.17
C LYS A 82 4.34 -16.92 4.07
N THR A 83 5.36 -17.75 4.26
CA THR A 83 6.55 -17.41 5.05
C THR A 83 7.21 -16.14 4.54
N PHE A 84 7.40 -16.00 3.22
CA PHE A 84 8.02 -14.81 2.66
C PHE A 84 7.08 -13.59 2.66
N TYR A 85 5.90 -13.70 2.06
CA TYR A 85 5.02 -12.56 1.82
C TYR A 85 4.31 -12.11 3.10
N VAL A 86 3.80 -13.06 3.90
CA VAL A 86 3.02 -12.73 5.09
C VAL A 86 3.94 -12.49 6.28
N ASP A 87 4.77 -13.46 6.62
CA ASP A 87 5.52 -13.40 7.89
C ASP A 87 6.75 -12.49 7.79
N PHE A 88 7.59 -12.68 6.76
CA PHE A 88 8.80 -11.90 6.57
C PHE A 88 8.50 -10.48 6.06
N LEU A 89 7.94 -10.36 4.86
CA LEU A 89 7.62 -9.08 4.23
C LEU A 89 6.50 -8.34 4.96
N GLY A 90 5.72 -9.02 5.80
CA GLY A 90 4.69 -8.40 6.62
C GLY A 90 3.46 -7.97 5.81
N CYS A 91 3.12 -8.67 4.74
CA CYS A 91 1.84 -8.50 4.06
C CYS A 91 0.72 -9.16 4.85
N ARG A 92 -0.50 -8.66 4.70
CA ARG A 92 -1.71 -9.35 5.13
C ARG A 92 -2.24 -10.21 3.98
N LEU A 93 -2.55 -11.48 4.25
CA LEU A 93 -3.33 -12.31 3.33
C LEU A 93 -4.80 -11.87 3.38
N ASP A 94 -5.30 -11.26 2.29
CA ASP A 94 -6.68 -10.79 2.22
C ASP A 94 -7.64 -11.93 1.88
N PHE A 95 -7.23 -12.78 0.94
CA PHE A 95 -7.87 -14.04 0.61
C PHE A 95 -6.84 -14.97 -0.05
N GLY A 96 -7.09 -16.27 -0.02
CA GLY A 96 -6.26 -17.22 -0.73
C GLY A 96 -6.79 -18.64 -0.59
N GLY A 97 -6.62 -19.43 -1.64
CA GLY A 97 -7.03 -20.83 -1.66
C GLY A 97 -7.00 -21.42 -3.06
N PRO A 98 -7.38 -22.69 -3.21
CA PRO A 98 -7.51 -23.33 -4.51
C PRO A 98 -8.50 -22.59 -5.42
N SER A 99 -8.10 -22.28 -6.66
CA SER A 99 -8.97 -21.55 -7.61
C SER A 99 -10.05 -22.41 -8.26
N ASP A 100 -9.81 -23.72 -8.41
CA ASP A 100 -10.64 -24.66 -9.19
C ASP A 100 -11.15 -25.87 -8.38
N GLY A 101 -11.57 -25.65 -7.12
CA GLY A 101 -12.04 -26.71 -6.22
C GLY A 101 -10.97 -27.19 -5.23
N GLN A 102 -11.25 -28.18 -4.38
CA GLN A 102 -10.43 -28.49 -3.18
C GLN A 102 -8.93 -28.78 -3.47
N ASP A 103 -8.59 -29.22 -4.67
CA ASP A 103 -7.21 -29.56 -5.09
C ASP A 103 -6.66 -28.66 -6.23
N GLY A 104 -7.33 -27.54 -6.51
CA GLY A 104 -6.90 -26.60 -7.55
C GLY A 104 -5.65 -25.79 -7.17
N PRO A 105 -4.96 -25.18 -8.16
CA PRO A 105 -3.79 -24.35 -7.89
C PRO A 105 -4.16 -23.16 -7.00
N PHE A 106 -3.25 -22.75 -6.13
CA PHE A 106 -3.47 -21.58 -5.28
C PHE A 106 -3.62 -20.31 -6.11
N TYR A 107 -4.61 -19.51 -5.74
CA TYR A 107 -4.73 -18.11 -6.10
C TYR A 107 -5.09 -17.30 -4.86
N GLY A 108 -4.41 -16.18 -4.64
CA GLY A 108 -4.64 -15.35 -3.48
C GLY A 108 -4.15 -13.92 -3.64
N GLN A 109 -4.55 -13.07 -2.70
CA GLN A 109 -4.14 -11.68 -2.64
C GLN A 109 -3.47 -11.38 -1.32
N VAL A 110 -2.37 -10.64 -1.40
CA VAL A 110 -1.67 -10.09 -0.25
C VAL A 110 -1.54 -8.57 -0.37
N THR A 111 -1.67 -7.86 0.75
CA THR A 111 -1.57 -6.39 0.79
C THR A 111 -0.58 -5.92 1.86
N ARG A 112 0.26 -4.94 1.53
CA ARG A 112 1.13 -4.22 2.48
C ARG A 112 1.16 -2.73 2.17
N SER A 113 0.89 -1.89 3.17
CA SER A 113 1.05 -0.43 3.08
C SER A 113 0.40 0.22 1.85
N GLY A 114 -0.76 -0.30 1.42
CA GLY A 114 -1.48 0.17 0.23
C GLY A 114 -1.09 -0.51 -1.09
N SER A 115 0.01 -1.26 -1.13
CA SER A 115 0.38 -2.09 -2.29
C SER A 115 -0.30 -3.46 -2.24
N THR A 116 -0.91 -3.85 -3.36
CA THR A 116 -1.61 -5.11 -3.53
C THR A 116 -0.88 -6.00 -4.54
N PHE A 117 -0.75 -7.29 -4.22
CA PHE A 117 -0.16 -8.30 -5.10
C PHE A 117 -1.07 -9.51 -5.16
N HIS A 118 -1.20 -10.11 -6.33
CA HIS A 118 -1.83 -11.43 -6.48
C HIS A 118 -0.74 -12.49 -6.58
N LEU A 119 -0.97 -13.64 -5.97
CA LEU A 119 -0.08 -14.80 -5.97
C LEU A 119 -0.79 -15.96 -6.65
N THR A 120 -0.10 -16.67 -7.55
CA THR A 120 -0.67 -17.82 -8.25
C THR A 120 0.31 -18.96 -8.47
N GLU A 121 -0.17 -20.19 -8.31
CA GLU A 121 0.53 -21.41 -8.74
C GLU A 121 0.31 -21.75 -10.23
N THR A 122 -0.57 -21.01 -10.91
CA THR A 122 -0.97 -21.29 -12.28
C THR A 122 0.06 -20.78 -13.28
N GLY A 123 0.82 -21.69 -13.89
CA GLY A 123 1.95 -21.35 -14.76
C GLY A 123 1.62 -20.60 -16.05
N TYR A 124 0.37 -20.65 -16.54
CA TYR A 124 -0.05 -19.89 -17.72
C TYR A 124 -0.59 -18.49 -17.38
N VAL A 125 -0.76 -18.17 -16.08
CA VAL A 125 -1.22 -16.86 -15.62
C VAL A 125 -0.04 -15.92 -15.38
N ALA A 126 1.04 -16.43 -14.79
CA ALA A 126 2.25 -15.65 -14.51
C ALA A 126 3.52 -16.48 -14.72
N SER A 127 4.57 -15.82 -15.20
CA SER A 127 5.94 -16.38 -15.26
C SER A 127 6.79 -15.85 -14.11
N PRO A 128 7.78 -16.62 -13.62
CA PRO A 128 8.72 -16.12 -12.62
C PRO A 128 9.64 -15.03 -13.19
N GLY A 129 10.22 -14.21 -12.32
CA GLY A 129 11.21 -13.19 -12.73
C GLY A 129 10.69 -11.76 -12.83
N ALA A 130 9.52 -11.46 -12.26
CA ALA A 130 8.97 -10.10 -12.30
C ALA A 130 9.83 -9.13 -11.45
N THR A 131 9.99 -7.88 -11.89
CA THR A 131 10.53 -6.80 -11.05
C THR A 131 9.42 -5.78 -10.78
N ILE A 132 9.17 -5.50 -9.51
CA ILE A 132 8.11 -4.58 -9.06
C ILE A 132 8.74 -3.38 -8.37
N GLY A 133 8.48 -2.19 -8.89
CA GLY A 133 8.81 -0.94 -8.22
C GLY A 133 7.70 -0.51 -7.26
N ILE A 134 8.05 -0.24 -6.01
CA ILE A 134 7.12 0.20 -4.97
C ILE A 134 7.62 1.52 -4.40
N TRP A 135 6.87 2.60 -4.62
CA TRP A 135 7.09 3.85 -3.93
C TRP A 135 6.65 3.72 -2.47
N THR A 136 7.52 4.13 -1.55
CA THR A 136 7.26 4.05 -0.12
C THR A 136 7.92 5.22 0.61
N ALA A 137 7.52 5.40 1.87
CA ALA A 137 8.15 6.31 2.80
C ALA A 137 8.65 5.52 4.01
N GLY A 138 9.75 5.97 4.62
CA GLY A 138 10.41 5.30 5.73
C GLY A 138 11.21 4.07 5.29
N LEU A 139 12.02 4.20 4.23
CA LEU A 139 12.79 3.08 3.67
C LEU A 139 13.79 2.49 4.68
N ASP A 140 14.42 3.33 5.51
CA ASP A 140 15.32 2.88 6.57
C ASP A 140 14.58 2.07 7.65
N ARG A 141 13.36 2.48 8.01
CA ARG A 141 12.53 1.74 8.97
C ARG A 141 12.14 0.37 8.42
N LEU A 142 11.81 0.31 7.12
CA LEU A 142 11.51 -0.94 6.43
C LEU A 142 12.74 -1.85 6.40
N HIS A 143 13.91 -1.30 6.07
CA HIS A 143 15.18 -2.01 6.12
C HIS A 143 15.41 -2.63 7.51
N ASP A 144 15.32 -1.83 8.58
CA ASP A 144 15.59 -2.30 9.94
C ASP A 144 14.61 -3.39 10.39
N GLU A 145 13.31 -3.24 10.07
CA GLU A 145 12.29 -4.27 10.33
C GLU A 145 12.67 -5.61 9.67
N LEU A 146 13.01 -5.59 8.38
CA LEU A 146 13.31 -6.80 7.62
C LEU A 146 14.66 -7.40 8.03
N ASN A 147 15.64 -6.54 8.33
CA ASN A 147 16.97 -6.95 8.80
C ASN A 147 16.90 -7.61 10.20
N GLU A 148 15.96 -7.21 11.06
CA GLU A 148 15.73 -7.90 12.34
C GLU A 148 14.95 -9.21 12.15
N LYS A 149 13.96 -9.25 11.26
CA LYS A 149 13.19 -10.48 10.99
C LYS A 149 14.07 -11.59 10.43
N ARG A 150 14.99 -11.26 9.52
CA ARG A 150 15.88 -12.28 8.92
C ARG A 150 16.80 -12.98 9.92
N THR A 151 17.08 -12.38 11.08
CA THR A 151 17.90 -13.04 12.11
C THR A 151 17.10 -14.03 12.96
N ARG A 152 15.77 -14.00 12.86
CA ARG A 152 14.83 -14.79 13.69
C ARG A 152 14.06 -15.83 12.89
N MET A 153 14.05 -15.73 11.57
CA MET A 153 13.22 -16.53 10.67
C MET A 153 14.09 -17.12 9.57
N ASP A 154 13.85 -18.40 9.27
CA ASP A 154 14.42 -19.04 8.09
C ASP A 154 13.49 -18.77 6.91
N VAL A 155 13.97 -17.98 5.95
CA VAL A 155 13.21 -17.57 4.76
C VAL A 155 13.99 -18.05 3.55
N TRP A 156 13.38 -18.94 2.76
CA TRP A 156 14.04 -19.64 1.67
C TRP A 156 14.41 -18.70 0.50
N GLY A 157 15.56 -18.96 -0.14
CA GLY A 157 16.08 -18.21 -1.28
C GLY A 157 17.57 -17.85 -1.13
N PRO A 158 18.28 -17.50 -2.22
CA PRO A 158 19.71 -17.17 -2.16
C PRO A 158 20.03 -15.90 -1.35
N GLY A 159 19.01 -15.13 -0.95
CA GLY A 159 19.18 -13.82 -0.34
C GLY A 159 18.04 -13.44 0.59
N VAL A 160 18.11 -13.85 1.85
CA VAL A 160 17.72 -12.92 2.92
C VAL A 160 18.85 -11.92 3.16
N TRP A 161 19.28 -11.33 2.05
CA TRP A 161 20.16 -10.18 2.00
C TRP A 161 19.23 -8.99 1.91
N VAL A 162 19.14 -8.26 3.01
CA VAL A 162 18.45 -6.97 3.05
C VAL A 162 19.56 -5.93 2.89
N PRO A 163 19.86 -5.49 1.65
CA PRO A 163 20.89 -4.48 1.43
C PRO A 163 20.49 -3.18 2.09
N TRP A 164 21.49 -2.43 2.55
CA TRP A 164 21.25 -1.05 2.91
C TRP A 164 20.69 -0.28 1.70
N PRO A 165 19.73 0.64 1.87
CA PRO A 165 19.23 1.44 0.77
C PRO A 165 20.35 2.27 0.11
N GLU A 166 20.40 2.23 -1.22
CA GLU A 166 21.41 2.91 -2.03
C GLU A 166 20.84 4.18 -2.67
N ASP A 167 21.65 5.22 -2.81
CA ASP A 167 21.26 6.45 -3.50
C ASP A 167 21.33 6.28 -5.03
N ALA A 168 20.19 6.40 -5.69
CA ALA A 168 20.08 6.54 -7.14
C ALA A 168 19.70 7.98 -7.52
N PRO A 169 19.93 8.42 -8.78
CA PRO A 169 19.61 9.78 -9.21
C PRO A 169 18.14 10.18 -9.05
N TRP A 170 17.22 9.22 -8.96
CA TRP A 170 15.78 9.46 -8.86
C TRP A 170 15.17 9.13 -7.48
N ALA A 171 15.83 8.32 -6.65
CA ALA A 171 15.33 7.86 -5.35
C ALA A 171 16.43 7.16 -4.55
N ARG A 172 16.18 6.95 -3.26
CA ARG A 172 16.84 5.88 -2.49
C ARG A 172 16.16 4.56 -2.81
N VAL A 173 16.94 3.50 -3.00
CA VAL A 173 16.45 2.22 -3.51
C VAL A 173 16.96 1.05 -2.67
N MET A 174 16.05 0.18 -2.26
CA MET A 174 16.37 -1.12 -1.64
C MET A 174 15.68 -2.23 -2.44
N THR A 175 16.44 -3.25 -2.85
CA THR A 175 15.90 -4.39 -3.62
C THR A 175 15.95 -5.67 -2.81
N ILE A 176 14.82 -6.39 -2.76
CA ILE A 176 14.68 -7.69 -2.10
C ILE A 176 14.09 -8.68 -3.10
N SER A 177 14.61 -9.90 -3.14
CA SER A 177 14.06 -10.95 -4.01
C SER A 177 13.22 -11.94 -3.20
N ASP A 178 12.13 -12.40 -3.80
CA ASP A 178 11.34 -13.51 -3.26
C ASP A 178 11.98 -14.87 -3.60
N PRO A 179 11.47 -15.97 -3.02
CA PRO A 179 12.01 -17.30 -3.27
C PRO A 179 11.70 -17.85 -4.67
N PHE A 180 10.85 -17.17 -5.44
CA PHE A 180 10.34 -17.61 -6.75
C PHE A 180 10.94 -16.82 -7.92
N GLY A 181 11.94 -15.97 -7.64
CA GLY A 181 12.70 -15.21 -8.63
C GLY A 181 12.16 -13.81 -8.91
N ASN A 182 11.12 -13.35 -8.21
CA ASN A 182 10.60 -11.99 -8.33
C ASN A 182 11.43 -11.02 -7.48
N SER A 183 11.53 -9.76 -7.90
CA SER A 183 12.29 -8.71 -7.22
C SER A 183 11.41 -7.52 -6.86
N PHE A 184 11.50 -7.08 -5.61
CA PHE A 184 10.78 -5.96 -5.02
C PHE A 184 11.76 -4.81 -4.81
N ARG A 185 11.59 -3.74 -5.59
CA ARG A 185 12.37 -2.52 -5.51
C ARG A 185 11.59 -1.47 -4.73
N PHE A 186 11.88 -1.34 -3.44
CA PHE A 186 11.36 -0.29 -2.59
C PHE A 186 12.11 1.02 -2.87
N MET A 187 11.38 2.07 -3.19
CA MET A 187 11.92 3.36 -3.62
C MET A 187 11.35 4.47 -2.76
N GLU A 188 12.22 5.31 -2.22
CA GLU A 188 11.86 6.50 -1.47
C GLU A 188 12.40 7.74 -2.18
N PRO A 189 11.56 8.72 -2.53
CA PRO A 189 12.02 9.91 -3.23
C PRO A 189 12.85 10.79 -2.29
N HIS A 190 13.86 11.46 -2.85
CA HIS A 190 14.72 12.41 -2.09
C HIS A 190 13.92 13.59 -1.51
N ASP A 191 12.87 14.00 -2.20
CA ASP A 191 11.87 14.95 -1.71
C ASP A 191 10.47 14.33 -1.79
N LEU A 192 9.85 14.09 -0.64
CA LEU A 192 8.51 13.52 -0.49
C LEU A 192 7.40 14.37 -1.15
N LYS A 193 7.68 15.65 -1.45
CA LYS A 193 6.73 16.55 -2.14
C LYS A 193 6.81 16.46 -3.66
N THR A 194 7.89 15.90 -4.20
CA THR A 194 8.04 15.66 -5.63
C THR A 194 7.87 14.17 -5.88
N GLN A 195 6.71 13.75 -6.41
CA GLN A 195 6.61 12.41 -6.97
C GLN A 195 7.52 12.34 -8.20
N PRO A 196 8.59 11.53 -8.18
CA PRO A 196 9.42 11.38 -9.36
C PRO A 196 8.59 10.66 -10.41
N THR A 197 8.84 10.98 -11.68
CA THR A 197 8.33 10.12 -12.77
C THR A 197 8.80 8.69 -12.50
N PRO A 198 7.96 7.65 -12.70
CA PRO A 198 8.41 6.27 -12.61
C PRO A 198 9.57 6.07 -13.59
N ARG A 199 10.79 5.97 -13.09
CA ARG A 199 11.99 5.72 -13.88
C ARG A 199 12.50 4.33 -13.55
N TRP A 200 12.86 3.60 -14.60
CA TRP A 200 13.32 2.21 -14.56
C TRP A 200 14.82 2.17 -14.83
#